data_AF-A0A4Q2QRQ8-F1
#
_entry.id   AF-A0A4Q2QRQ8-F1
#
_cell.length_a   1.000
_cell.length_b   1.000
_cell.length_c   1.000
_cell.angle_alpha   90.00
_cell.angle_beta   90.00
_cell.angle_gamma   90.00
#
_symmetry.space_group_name_H-M   'P 1'
#
loop_
_entity.id
_entity.type
_entity.pdbx_description
1 polymer ?
#
loop_
_entity_poly.entity_id
_entity_poly.type
_entity_poly.pdbx_seq_one_letter_code
_entity_poly.pdbx_strand_id
1 'polypeptide(L)'
;MSKIYFSIILMFFCFFPKIAISDNGVDHKLWVYEKVSGVDVFGKHDLNTINNLNEIYSKVKFTFSGKTLTIKNDFLEDNNVCSIDYVKIKKTPISYYLSEKTMALYERLFKYEGVSLPKYIYLLTALLPGDECPPPYSEILEVNDYLILLDQNYALFFKEAETKNNNQKKDSWATYCKERRPSREYDGVSKYTCFFPDLKLRDAYEEFRRIQYDNTLFKKQLPSTNKVDKFNDAKVSYAWQESNSLKISVVRDNESVTFSFNENSMGTSLEVTEETQY
;
A
#
# COMPACT_ATOMS: atom_id res chain seq x y z
N MET A 1 -47.27 -42.85 61.93
CA MET A 1 -47.48 -42.49 60.50
C MET A 1 -47.73 -41.00 60.44
N SER A 2 -46.73 -40.23 60.02
CA SER A 2 -46.77 -38.76 59.94
C SER A 2 -46.70 -38.35 58.48
N LYS A 3 -47.70 -37.63 57.97
CA LYS A 3 -47.65 -36.85 56.73
C LYS A 3 -48.62 -35.68 56.83
N ILE A 4 -48.14 -34.55 57.35
CA ILE A 4 -48.80 -33.24 57.18
C ILE A 4 -48.14 -32.60 55.95
N TYR A 5 -48.94 -32.44 54.90
CA TYR A 5 -48.58 -31.71 53.69
C TYR A 5 -48.75 -30.20 53.90
N PHE A 6 -47.63 -29.49 53.77
CA PHE A 6 -47.39 -28.49 52.73
C PHE A 6 -48.30 -27.24 52.67
N SER A 7 -47.78 -26.13 53.21
CA SER A 7 -48.03 -24.78 52.68
C SER A 7 -46.84 -23.90 53.04
N ILE A 8 -45.83 -23.92 52.16
CA ILE A 8 -44.70 -22.99 52.21
C ILE A 8 -45.06 -21.77 51.36
N ILE A 9 -45.14 -20.66 52.08
CA ILE A 9 -45.04 -19.25 51.72
C ILE A 9 -44.53 -18.95 50.30
N LEU A 10 -45.39 -18.25 49.56
CA LEU A 10 -45.13 -17.59 48.29
C LEU A 10 -44.12 -16.43 48.47
N MET A 11 -42.84 -16.69 48.25
CA MET A 11 -41.83 -15.62 48.18
C MET A 11 -41.78 -15.08 46.75
N PHE A 12 -42.45 -13.96 46.53
CA PHE A 12 -42.35 -13.10 45.36
C PHE A 12 -40.90 -12.64 45.19
N PHE A 13 -40.10 -13.36 44.40
CA PHE A 13 -38.90 -12.80 43.81
C PHE A 13 -39.28 -12.16 42.47
N CYS A 14 -39.53 -10.85 42.51
CA CYS A 14 -39.49 -9.98 41.34
C CYS A 14 -38.05 -9.94 40.79
N PHE A 15 -37.62 -11.02 40.14
CA PHE A 15 -36.56 -10.92 39.15
C PHE A 15 -37.19 -10.29 37.91
N PHE A 16 -37.13 -8.96 37.84
CA PHE A 16 -37.22 -8.28 36.56
C PHE A 16 -36.14 -8.91 35.67
N PRO A 17 -36.49 -9.61 34.56
CA PRO A 17 -35.48 -9.81 33.55
C PRO A 17 -35.08 -8.39 33.14
N LYS A 18 -33.81 -8.03 33.38
CA LYS A 18 -33.21 -6.92 32.67
C LYS A 18 -33.53 -7.17 31.21
N ILE A 19 -34.41 -6.34 30.65
CA ILE A 19 -34.63 -6.29 29.22
C ILE A 19 -33.23 -6.07 28.67
N ALA A 20 -32.65 -7.12 28.12
CA ALA A 20 -31.50 -7.00 27.26
C ALA A 20 -32.03 -6.20 26.07
N ILE A 21 -31.81 -4.90 26.13
CA ILE A 21 -31.89 -4.05 24.96
C ILE A 21 -30.79 -4.63 24.06
N SER A 22 -31.18 -5.48 23.11
CA SER A 22 -30.31 -5.80 22.00
C SER A 22 -30.09 -4.47 21.30
N ASP A 23 -28.90 -3.91 21.47
CA ASP A 23 -28.41 -2.84 20.63
C ASP A 23 -28.28 -3.43 19.22
N ASN A 24 -29.39 -3.46 18.48
CA ASN A 24 -29.44 -3.81 17.06
C ASN A 24 -29.03 -2.59 16.23
N GLY A 25 -28.05 -1.82 16.70
CA GLY A 25 -27.24 -0.99 15.84
C GLY A 25 -26.42 -1.93 14.97
N VAL A 26 -26.90 -2.19 13.75
CA VAL A 26 -26.05 -2.78 12.71
C VAL A 26 -24.88 -1.82 12.56
N ASP A 27 -23.72 -2.20 13.07
CA ASP A 27 -22.48 -1.43 12.95
C ASP A 27 -22.13 -1.35 11.46
N HIS A 28 -22.50 -0.23 10.85
CA HIS A 28 -22.29 0.03 9.43
C HIS A 28 -20.91 0.64 9.25
N LYS A 29 -19.93 -0.20 8.90
CA LYS A 29 -18.57 0.30 8.61
C LYS A 29 -18.45 0.65 7.14
N LEU A 30 -18.14 1.91 6.87
CA LEU A 30 -17.87 2.41 5.52
C LEU A 30 -16.37 2.55 5.33
N TRP A 31 -15.83 1.91 4.30
CA TRP A 31 -14.45 2.09 3.87
C TRP A 31 -14.41 2.77 2.51
N VAL A 32 -13.54 3.76 2.40
CA VAL A 32 -13.39 4.62 1.23
C VAL A 32 -11.95 4.61 0.76
N TYR A 33 -11.77 4.91 -0.52
CA TYR A 33 -10.46 4.99 -1.14
C TYR A 33 -9.56 6.03 -0.46
N GLU A 34 -8.31 5.64 -0.18
CA GLU A 34 -7.29 6.56 0.29
C GLU A 34 -6.22 6.81 -0.77
N LYS A 35 -5.63 5.74 -1.32
CA LYS A 35 -4.53 5.84 -2.28
C LYS A 35 -4.27 4.54 -3.03
N VAL A 36 -3.50 4.64 -4.11
CA VAL A 36 -2.80 3.53 -4.76
C VAL A 36 -1.31 3.62 -4.41
N SER A 37 -0.61 2.49 -4.40
CA SER A 37 0.84 2.48 -4.19
C SER A 37 1.55 3.29 -5.27
N GLY A 38 2.62 3.98 -4.87
CA GLY A 38 3.44 4.77 -5.78
C GLY A 38 4.28 3.91 -6.73
N VAL A 39 4.40 2.61 -6.49
CA VAL A 39 5.07 1.66 -7.37
C VAL A 39 4.29 0.35 -7.42
N ASP A 40 4.53 -0.48 -8.43
CA ASP A 40 4.03 -1.85 -8.46
C ASP A 40 4.82 -2.76 -7.49
N VAL A 41 4.39 -4.01 -7.34
CA VAL A 41 5.04 -5.02 -6.49
C VAL A 41 6.49 -5.34 -6.90
N PHE A 42 6.91 -4.94 -8.09
CA PHE A 42 8.28 -5.09 -8.60
C PHE A 42 9.11 -3.81 -8.45
N GLY A 43 8.51 -2.72 -7.98
CA GLY A 43 9.16 -1.42 -7.76
C GLY A 43 9.14 -0.48 -8.96
N LYS A 44 8.36 -0.79 -10.01
CA LYS A 44 8.23 0.07 -11.19
C LYS A 44 7.24 1.21 -10.92
N HIS A 45 7.58 2.41 -11.37
CA HIS A 45 6.72 3.60 -11.27
C HIS A 45 6.12 3.90 -12.65
N ASP A 46 4.81 3.73 -12.81
CA ASP A 46 4.07 4.11 -14.02
C ASP A 46 2.91 5.05 -13.66
N LEU A 47 3.08 6.33 -14.01
CA LEU A 47 2.10 7.36 -13.69
C LEU A 47 0.80 7.24 -14.45
N ASN A 48 0.80 6.70 -15.67
CA ASN A 48 -0.44 6.50 -16.41
C ASN A 48 -1.28 5.43 -15.73
N THR A 49 -0.65 4.32 -15.35
CA THR A 49 -1.31 3.25 -14.59
C THR A 49 -1.81 3.76 -13.23
N ILE A 50 -0.97 4.47 -12.47
CA ILE A 50 -1.34 5.05 -11.17
C ILE A 50 -2.52 6.03 -11.30
N ASN A 51 -2.51 6.92 -12.30
CA ASN A 51 -3.59 7.89 -12.50
C ASN A 51 -4.90 7.20 -12.89
N ASN A 52 -4.84 6.22 -13.78
CA ASN A 52 -6.02 5.43 -14.18
C ASN A 52 -6.61 4.67 -12.98
N LEU A 53 -5.77 4.02 -12.18
CA LEU A 53 -6.22 3.33 -10.96
C LEU A 53 -6.82 4.31 -9.94
N ASN A 54 -6.21 5.49 -9.73
CA ASN A 54 -6.78 6.52 -8.87
C ASN A 54 -8.19 6.94 -9.35
N GLU A 55 -8.36 7.16 -10.65
CA GLU A 55 -9.63 7.59 -11.21
C GLU A 55 -10.73 6.55 -10.94
N ILE A 56 -10.47 5.28 -11.28
CA ILE A 56 -11.41 4.17 -11.10
C ILE A 56 -11.72 3.95 -9.61
N TYR A 57 -10.70 3.78 -8.78
CA TYR A 57 -10.88 3.32 -7.41
C TYR A 57 -11.27 4.44 -6.43
N SER A 58 -11.06 5.71 -6.77
CA SER A 58 -11.57 6.85 -5.97
C SER A 58 -13.09 6.85 -5.80
N LYS A 59 -13.81 6.11 -6.65
CA LYS A 59 -15.26 5.95 -6.62
C LYS A 59 -15.73 4.67 -5.95
N VAL A 60 -14.81 3.84 -5.48
CA VAL A 60 -15.11 2.56 -4.83
C VAL A 60 -15.36 2.76 -3.34
N LYS A 61 -16.40 2.09 -2.84
CA LYS A 61 -16.80 2.07 -1.43
C LYS A 61 -17.10 0.65 -0.99
N PHE A 62 -16.62 0.27 0.18
CA PHE A 62 -17.01 -0.98 0.85
C PHE A 62 -17.90 -0.65 2.03
N THR A 63 -19.04 -1.32 2.11
CA THR A 63 -19.97 -1.20 3.24
C THR A 63 -20.10 -2.55 3.91
N PHE A 64 -19.78 -2.60 5.20
CA PHE A 64 -20.00 -3.77 6.04
C PHE A 64 -21.26 -3.56 6.86
N SER A 65 -22.20 -4.50 6.76
CA SER A 65 -23.46 -4.47 7.50
C SER A 65 -23.65 -5.84 8.15
N GLY A 66 -23.17 -5.99 9.39
CA GLY A 66 -23.13 -7.29 10.05
C GLY A 66 -22.19 -8.27 9.33
N LYS A 67 -22.76 -9.30 8.67
CA LYS A 67 -22.01 -10.31 7.91
C LYS A 67 -22.01 -10.09 6.40
N THR A 68 -22.65 -9.03 5.94
CA THR A 68 -22.74 -8.72 4.51
C THR A 68 -21.73 -7.64 4.15
N LEU A 69 -20.97 -7.89 3.08
CA LEU A 69 -20.06 -6.96 2.44
C LEU A 69 -20.68 -6.53 1.11
N THR A 70 -20.90 -5.22 0.96
CA THR A 70 -21.35 -4.62 -0.30
C THR A 70 -20.26 -3.74 -0.87
N ILE A 71 -19.97 -3.92 -2.16
CA ILE A 71 -18.98 -3.13 -2.89
C ILE A 71 -19.72 -2.34 -3.96
N LYS A 72 -19.50 -1.02 -3.94
CA LYS A 72 -20.02 -0.12 -4.96
C LYS A 72 -18.90 0.60 -5.66
N ASN A 73 -19.09 0.88 -6.94
CA ASN A 73 -18.21 1.69 -7.74
C ASN A 73 -19.02 2.73 -8.54
N ASP A 74 -19.01 3.98 -8.08
CA ASP A 74 -19.76 5.08 -8.71
C ASP A 74 -19.15 5.51 -10.07
N PHE A 75 -18.07 4.86 -10.54
CA PHE A 75 -17.55 4.99 -11.90
C PHE A 75 -18.36 4.19 -12.94
N LEU A 76 -19.05 3.13 -12.50
CA LEU A 76 -19.82 2.25 -13.38
C LEU A 76 -21.27 2.75 -13.53
N GLU A 77 -21.90 2.48 -14.68
CA GLU A 77 -23.32 2.80 -14.90
C GLU A 77 -24.24 2.05 -13.93
N ASP A 78 -23.97 0.76 -13.72
CA ASP A 78 -24.49 0.00 -12.57
C ASP A 78 -23.43 0.03 -11.47
N ASN A 79 -23.68 0.86 -10.45
CA ASN A 79 -22.70 1.08 -9.41
C ASN A 79 -22.60 -0.07 -8.40
N ASN A 80 -23.47 -1.08 -8.45
CA ASN A 80 -23.41 -2.21 -7.55
C ASN A 80 -22.48 -3.30 -8.11
N VAL A 81 -21.25 -3.37 -7.60
CA VAL A 81 -20.26 -4.34 -8.06
C VAL A 81 -20.61 -5.74 -7.55
N CYS A 82 -20.85 -5.87 -6.24
CA CYS A 82 -21.26 -7.12 -5.62
C CYS A 82 -21.81 -6.90 -4.21
N SER A 83 -22.59 -7.86 -3.71
CA SER A 83 -23.00 -7.94 -2.32
C SER A 83 -23.01 -9.39 -1.86
N ILE A 84 -22.19 -9.72 -0.87
CA ILE A 84 -21.91 -11.10 -0.46
C ILE A 84 -21.98 -11.23 1.06
N ASP A 85 -22.35 -12.41 1.57
CA ASP A 85 -22.02 -12.76 2.95
C ASP A 85 -20.55 -13.16 3.01
N TYR A 86 -19.77 -12.48 3.85
CA TYR A 86 -18.32 -12.63 3.88
C TYR A 86 -17.84 -13.32 5.16
N VAL A 87 -16.66 -13.91 5.07
CA VAL A 87 -15.89 -14.42 6.21
C VAL A 87 -14.55 -13.71 6.30
N LYS A 88 -14.04 -13.61 7.53
CA LYS A 88 -12.72 -13.05 7.83
C LYS A 88 -11.77 -14.17 8.26
N ILE A 89 -10.85 -14.55 7.37
CA ILE A 89 -9.93 -15.67 7.59
C ILE A 89 -8.57 -15.13 8.05
N LYS A 90 -8.16 -15.50 9.26
CA LYS A 90 -6.84 -15.14 9.79
C LYS A 90 -5.73 -15.93 9.10
N LYS A 91 -4.73 -15.25 8.54
CA LYS A 91 -3.56 -15.83 7.86
C LYS A 91 -2.26 -15.23 8.39
N THR A 92 -1.16 -15.97 8.28
CA THR A 92 0.17 -15.34 8.31
C THR A 92 0.53 -14.87 6.90
N PRO A 93 1.36 -13.82 6.73
CA PRO A 93 1.81 -13.40 5.41
C PRO A 93 2.35 -14.54 4.54
N ILE A 94 3.20 -15.40 5.09
CA ILE A 94 3.77 -16.54 4.34
C ILE A 94 2.73 -17.56 3.90
N SER A 95 1.67 -17.78 4.67
CA SER A 95 0.60 -18.72 4.30
C SER A 95 -0.41 -18.14 3.32
N TYR A 96 -0.45 -16.82 3.18
CA TYR A 96 -1.23 -16.15 2.14
C TYR A 96 -0.43 -16.07 0.83
N TYR A 97 0.80 -15.56 0.87
CA TYR A 97 1.64 -15.37 -0.33
C TYR A 97 2.33 -16.64 -0.84
N LEU A 98 2.24 -17.75 -0.10
CA LEU A 98 2.73 -19.10 -0.45
C LEU A 98 4.25 -19.23 -0.67
N SER A 99 5.01 -18.14 -0.60
CA SER A 99 6.45 -18.10 -0.87
C SER A 99 7.11 -16.95 -0.13
N GLU A 100 8.30 -17.20 0.44
CA GLU A 100 9.11 -16.16 1.09
C GLU A 100 9.50 -15.05 0.11
N LYS A 101 9.75 -15.40 -1.16
CA LYS A 101 10.11 -14.43 -2.19
C LYS A 101 8.96 -13.49 -2.48
N THR A 102 7.75 -14.04 -2.65
CA THR A 102 6.54 -13.26 -2.90
C THR A 102 6.20 -12.39 -1.69
N MET A 103 6.22 -12.96 -0.49
CA MET A 103 6.02 -12.21 0.75
C MET A 103 7.00 -11.03 0.88
N ALA A 104 8.28 -11.24 0.56
CA ALA A 104 9.30 -10.19 0.63
C ALA A 104 9.12 -9.07 -0.41
N LEU A 105 8.42 -9.33 -1.54
CA LEU A 105 8.05 -8.27 -2.49
C LEU A 105 6.93 -7.40 -1.90
N TYR A 106 5.85 -8.02 -1.41
CA TYR A 106 4.74 -7.27 -0.79
C TYR A 106 5.15 -6.56 0.51
N GLU A 107 6.04 -7.15 1.32
CA GLU A 107 6.60 -6.50 2.50
C GLU A 107 7.37 -5.23 2.12
N ARG A 108 8.15 -5.26 1.03
CA ARG A 108 8.85 -4.08 0.51
C ARG A 108 7.87 -3.02 0.02
N LEU A 109 6.85 -3.41 -0.74
CA LEU A 109 5.78 -2.51 -1.21
C LEU A 109 5.07 -1.82 -0.05
N PHE A 110 4.61 -2.58 0.93
CA PHE A 110 3.90 -2.01 2.07
C PHE A 110 4.82 -1.10 2.88
N LYS A 111 6.09 -1.50 3.09
CA LYS A 111 7.08 -0.65 3.76
C LYS A 111 7.35 0.65 3.02
N TYR A 112 7.41 0.62 1.69
CA TYR A 112 7.53 1.82 0.85
C TYR A 112 6.33 2.77 1.04
N GLU A 113 5.13 2.21 1.18
CA GLU A 113 3.92 2.95 1.55
C GLU A 113 3.83 3.28 3.06
N GLY A 114 4.86 2.87 3.81
CA GLY A 114 5.03 2.94 5.25
C GLY A 114 3.96 2.18 6.06
N VAL A 115 3.34 1.17 5.48
CA VAL A 115 2.49 0.20 6.15
C VAL A 115 3.37 -0.98 6.58
N SER A 116 3.46 -1.24 7.88
CA SER A 116 4.18 -2.42 8.37
C SER A 116 3.31 -3.66 8.24
N LEU A 117 3.82 -4.72 7.61
CA LEU A 117 3.09 -5.98 7.52
C LEU A 117 3.04 -6.66 8.90
N PRO A 118 1.86 -6.86 9.50
CA PRO A 118 1.74 -7.46 10.82
C PRO A 118 1.98 -8.98 10.77
N LYS A 119 2.16 -9.59 11.95
CA LYS A 119 2.29 -11.05 12.10
C LYS A 119 1.11 -11.82 11.49
N TYR A 120 -0.08 -11.24 11.55
CA TYR A 120 -1.30 -11.81 11.00
C TYR A 120 -2.03 -10.77 10.17
N ILE A 121 -2.49 -11.21 9.01
CA ILE A 121 -3.39 -10.47 8.13
C ILE A 121 -4.73 -11.21 8.07
N TYR A 122 -5.76 -10.54 7.58
CA TYR A 122 -7.05 -11.18 7.40
C TYR A 122 -7.47 -11.13 5.94
N LEU A 123 -7.91 -12.26 5.42
CA LEU A 123 -8.53 -12.36 4.10
C LEU A 123 -10.04 -12.28 4.26
N LEU A 124 -10.65 -11.31 3.60
CA LEU A 124 -12.09 -11.15 3.48
C LEU A 124 -12.50 -11.73 2.13
N THR A 125 -13.36 -12.73 2.16
CA THR A 125 -13.86 -13.45 0.97
C THR A 125 -15.26 -13.99 1.24
N ALA A 126 -15.92 -14.56 0.23
CA ALA A 126 -17.26 -15.11 0.37
C ALA A 126 -17.32 -16.26 1.38
N LEU A 127 -18.44 -16.33 2.11
CA LEU A 127 -18.73 -17.43 3.03
C LEU A 127 -18.89 -18.75 2.30
N LEU A 128 -19.49 -18.72 1.10
CA LEU A 128 -19.77 -19.89 0.28
C LEU A 128 -18.94 -19.83 -1.02
N PRO A 129 -18.31 -20.94 -1.44
CA PRO A 129 -17.62 -21.00 -2.72
C PRO A 129 -18.58 -20.74 -3.89
N GLY A 130 -18.15 -19.93 -4.86
CA GLY A 130 -18.94 -19.53 -6.03
C GLY A 130 -19.70 -18.22 -5.86
N ASP A 131 -19.82 -17.71 -4.63
CA ASP A 131 -20.44 -16.42 -4.32
C ASP A 131 -19.39 -15.29 -4.22
N GLU A 132 -18.15 -15.54 -4.64
CA GLU A 132 -17.10 -14.51 -4.59
C GLU A 132 -17.44 -13.32 -5.50
N CYS A 133 -17.10 -12.12 -5.05
CA CYS A 133 -17.11 -10.95 -5.92
C CYS A 133 -16.16 -11.16 -7.11
N PRO A 134 -16.43 -10.55 -8.27
CA PRO A 134 -15.53 -10.64 -9.41
C PRO A 134 -14.16 -10.03 -9.08
N PRO A 135 -13.06 -10.51 -9.70
CA PRO A 135 -11.76 -9.86 -9.58
C PRO A 135 -11.82 -8.37 -9.94
N PRO A 136 -11.05 -7.51 -9.26
CA PRO A 136 -10.08 -7.82 -8.20
C PRO A 136 -10.69 -7.92 -6.79
N TYR A 137 -12.02 -7.89 -6.65
CA TYR A 137 -12.71 -7.86 -5.37
C TYR A 137 -12.95 -9.24 -4.73
N SER A 138 -12.57 -10.33 -5.41
CA SER A 138 -12.72 -11.72 -4.93
C SER A 138 -11.96 -12.00 -3.63
N GLU A 139 -10.86 -11.28 -3.41
CA GLU A 139 -10.02 -11.37 -2.23
C GLU A 139 -9.63 -9.97 -1.75
N ILE A 140 -10.10 -9.58 -0.57
CA ILE A 140 -9.75 -8.30 0.05
C ILE A 140 -8.89 -8.59 1.28
N LEU A 141 -7.72 -7.97 1.35
CA LEU A 141 -6.86 -8.09 2.52
C LEU A 141 -7.17 -6.99 3.52
N GLU A 142 -7.33 -7.33 4.79
CA GLU A 142 -7.31 -6.37 5.89
C GLU A 142 -5.95 -6.45 6.58
N VAL A 143 -5.23 -5.32 6.54
CA VAL A 143 -3.85 -5.17 7.04
C VAL A 143 -3.77 -3.89 7.87
N ASN A 144 -3.65 -4.05 9.20
CA ASN A 144 -3.77 -2.95 10.16
C ASN A 144 -5.10 -2.20 9.95
N ASP A 145 -5.04 -0.89 9.69
CA ASP A 145 -6.19 -0.02 9.50
C ASP A 145 -6.59 0.14 8.02
N TYR A 146 -6.16 -0.78 7.15
CA TYR A 146 -6.42 -0.73 5.71
C TYR A 146 -7.13 -1.97 5.21
N LEU A 147 -8.07 -1.76 4.28
CA LEU A 147 -8.42 -2.77 3.29
C LEU A 147 -7.54 -2.57 2.05
N ILE A 148 -7.04 -3.68 1.51
CA ILE A 148 -6.09 -3.71 0.41
C ILE A 148 -6.64 -4.61 -0.70
N LEU A 149 -6.71 -4.05 -1.91
CA LEU A 149 -6.90 -4.79 -3.15
C LEU A 149 -5.61 -4.79 -3.95
N LEU A 150 -5.43 -5.81 -4.78
CA LEU A 150 -4.35 -5.89 -5.75
C LEU A 150 -4.93 -5.85 -7.15
N ASP A 151 -4.50 -4.86 -7.93
CA ASP A 151 -4.88 -4.73 -9.35
C ASP A 151 -3.68 -4.25 -10.16
N GLN A 152 -3.44 -4.86 -11.32
CA GLN A 152 -2.30 -4.59 -12.19
C GLN A 152 -0.94 -4.53 -11.46
N ASN A 153 -0.75 -5.39 -10.45
CA ASN A 153 0.42 -5.43 -9.56
C ASN A 153 0.59 -4.23 -8.59
N TYR A 154 -0.36 -3.30 -8.55
CA TYR A 154 -0.42 -2.21 -7.58
C TYR A 154 -1.29 -2.57 -6.37
N ALA A 155 -0.98 -1.97 -5.22
CA ALA A 155 -1.80 -2.08 -4.02
C ALA A 155 -2.72 -0.87 -3.88
N LEU A 156 -4.02 -1.11 -3.73
CA LEU A 156 -5.04 -0.09 -3.53
C LEU A 156 -5.44 -0.09 -2.06
N PHE A 157 -5.31 1.05 -1.40
CA PHE A 157 -5.54 1.22 0.03
C PHE A 157 -6.86 1.94 0.28
N PHE A 158 -7.68 1.35 1.13
CA PHE A 158 -8.95 1.91 1.60
C PHE A 158 -8.91 2.03 3.12
N LYS A 159 -9.55 3.08 3.65
CA LYS A 159 -9.67 3.34 5.09
C LYS A 159 -11.11 3.52 5.52
N GLU A 160 -11.37 3.20 6.77
CA GLU A 160 -12.66 3.46 7.40
C GLU A 160 -12.94 4.97 7.46
N ALA A 161 -14.14 5.40 7.04
CA ALA A 161 -14.50 6.81 6.87
C ALA A 161 -14.54 7.63 8.18
N GLU A 162 -14.52 6.96 9.35
CA GLU A 162 -14.57 7.60 10.67
C GLU A 162 -13.21 7.79 11.34
N THR A 163 -12.11 7.30 10.75
CA THR A 163 -10.80 7.45 11.37
C THR A 163 -10.28 8.89 11.15
N LYS A 164 -10.30 9.71 12.20
CA LYS A 164 -9.61 11.02 12.21
C LYS A 164 -8.19 10.84 11.71
N ASN A 165 -7.87 11.51 10.60
CA ASN A 165 -6.55 11.57 10.02
C ASN A 165 -5.50 11.96 11.05
N ASN A 166 -4.69 10.99 11.50
CA ASN A 166 -3.30 11.30 11.75
C ASN A 166 -2.66 11.43 10.38
N ASN A 167 -2.68 12.65 9.84
CA ASN A 167 -1.79 13.05 8.75
C ASN A 167 -0.36 12.99 9.28
N GLN A 168 0.20 11.80 9.43
CA GLN A 168 1.63 11.64 9.31
C GLN A 168 1.94 11.92 7.85
N LYS A 169 2.38 13.16 7.61
CA LYS A 169 3.06 13.54 6.37
C LYS A 169 4.23 12.58 6.22
N LYS A 170 4.05 11.54 5.41
CA LYS A 170 5.11 10.59 5.09
C LYS A 170 5.91 11.20 3.97
N ASP A 171 7.18 11.45 4.24
CA ASP A 171 8.17 11.77 3.23
C ASP A 171 8.31 10.55 2.31
N SER A 172 7.60 10.56 1.18
CA SER A 172 7.62 9.53 0.13
C SER A 172 8.32 10.07 -1.12
N TRP A 173 8.57 9.21 -2.11
CA TRP A 173 9.12 9.61 -3.42
C TRP A 173 8.38 10.80 -4.03
N ALA A 174 7.04 10.80 -3.96
CA ALA A 174 6.19 11.88 -4.47
C ALA A 174 6.34 13.22 -3.71
N THR A 175 6.87 13.21 -2.48
CA THR A 175 7.17 14.44 -1.73
C THR A 175 8.29 15.23 -2.40
N TYR A 176 9.30 14.52 -2.93
CA TYR A 176 10.49 15.14 -3.50
C TYR A 176 10.43 15.20 -5.03
N CYS A 177 9.85 14.19 -5.66
CA CYS A 177 9.94 13.92 -7.09
C CYS A 177 8.64 14.25 -7.84
N LYS A 178 8.79 14.87 -9.02
CA LYS A 178 7.71 15.13 -9.98
C LYS A 178 8.14 14.65 -11.35
N GLU A 179 7.23 14.04 -12.11
CA GLU A 179 7.51 13.67 -13.50
C GLU A 179 7.61 14.90 -14.39
N ARG A 180 8.56 14.86 -15.32
CA ARG A 180 8.82 15.97 -16.23
C ARG A 180 7.92 15.83 -17.45
N ARG A 181 6.68 16.33 -17.35
CA ARG A 181 5.64 16.42 -18.41
C ARG A 181 5.52 15.14 -19.26
N PRO A 182 4.55 14.24 -18.99
CA PRO A 182 4.37 13.05 -19.81
C PRO A 182 4.16 13.44 -21.27
N SER A 183 5.05 13.00 -22.17
CA SER A 183 4.74 12.96 -23.59
C SER A 183 3.52 12.05 -23.76
N ARG A 184 2.61 12.39 -24.68
CA ARG A 184 1.42 11.55 -24.95
C ARG A 184 1.77 10.20 -25.57
N GLU A 185 2.99 10.08 -26.09
CA GLU A 185 3.55 8.85 -26.64
C GLU A 185 4.70 8.39 -25.73
N TYR A 186 4.61 7.15 -25.26
CA TYR A 186 5.67 6.51 -24.49
C TYR A 186 6.80 6.12 -25.45
N ASP A 187 7.97 6.73 -25.28
CA ASP A 187 9.16 6.52 -26.10
C ASP A 187 10.18 5.56 -25.46
N GLY A 188 9.77 4.85 -24.39
CA GLY A 188 10.64 3.98 -23.62
C GLY A 188 11.54 4.70 -22.61
N VAL A 189 11.34 6.01 -22.40
CA VAL A 189 12.15 6.82 -21.47
C VAL A 189 11.26 7.58 -20.47
N SER A 190 11.36 7.24 -19.18
CA SER A 190 10.70 7.99 -18.09
C SER A 190 11.67 8.97 -17.46
N LYS A 191 11.24 10.23 -17.25
CA LYS A 191 12.07 11.28 -16.64
C LYS A 191 11.39 11.93 -15.44
N TYR A 192 12.08 11.89 -14.29
CA TYR A 192 11.63 12.54 -13.05
C TYR A 192 12.60 13.62 -12.61
N THR A 193 12.09 14.64 -11.96
CA THR A 193 12.88 15.68 -11.30
C THR A 193 12.48 15.76 -9.85
N CYS A 194 13.45 15.54 -8.97
CA CYS A 194 13.29 15.67 -7.53
C CYS A 194 14.07 16.85 -6.98
N PHE A 195 13.59 17.43 -5.89
CA PHE A 195 14.29 18.49 -5.18
C PHE A 195 14.27 18.27 -3.67
N PHE A 196 15.45 18.27 -3.07
CA PHE A 196 15.69 18.11 -1.64
C PHE A 196 16.11 19.48 -1.06
N PRO A 197 15.14 20.25 -0.51
CA PRO A 197 15.41 21.62 -0.05
C PRO A 197 16.38 21.63 1.12
N ASP A 198 17.33 22.55 1.10
CA ASP A 198 18.36 22.79 2.14
C ASP A 198 19.27 21.59 2.45
N LEU A 199 19.15 20.46 1.73
CA LEU A 199 20.01 19.30 1.88
C LEU A 199 21.22 19.38 0.96
N LYS A 200 22.39 19.10 1.54
CA LYS A 200 23.64 18.88 0.82
C LYS A 200 23.62 17.53 0.10
N LEU A 201 24.48 17.35 -0.90
CA LEU A 201 24.45 16.18 -1.78
C LEU A 201 24.50 14.86 -1.00
N ARG A 202 25.34 14.79 0.03
CA ARG A 202 25.47 13.59 0.88
C ARG A 202 24.18 13.29 1.64
N ASP A 203 23.56 14.31 2.25
CA ASP A 203 22.32 14.15 3.02
C ASP A 203 21.15 13.84 2.08
N ALA A 204 21.08 14.49 0.92
CA ALA A 204 20.11 14.22 -0.13
C ALA A 204 20.23 12.80 -0.68
N TYR A 205 21.46 12.27 -0.81
CA TYR A 205 21.69 10.87 -1.17
C TYR A 205 21.20 9.90 -0.10
N GLU A 206 21.38 10.21 1.18
CA GLU A 206 20.87 9.38 2.27
C GLU A 206 19.34 9.35 2.29
N GLU A 207 18.69 10.51 2.11
CA GLU A 207 17.23 10.60 1.96
C GLU A 207 16.75 9.85 0.72
N PHE A 208 17.37 10.06 -0.43
CA PHE A 208 17.12 9.31 -1.66
C PHE A 208 17.16 7.79 -1.41
N ARG A 209 18.21 7.30 -0.75
CA ARG A 209 18.36 5.87 -0.42
C ARG A 209 17.28 5.38 0.53
N ARG A 210 16.84 6.22 1.48
CA ARG A 210 15.78 5.89 2.43
C ARG A 210 14.43 5.71 1.73
N ILE A 211 14.15 6.53 0.71
CA ILE A 211 12.87 6.52 -0.02
C ILE A 211 12.84 5.56 -1.22
N GLN A 212 13.94 4.87 -1.56
CA GLN A 212 13.94 3.85 -2.62
C GLN A 212 13.11 2.61 -2.24
N TYR A 213 12.42 2.04 -3.23
CA TYR A 213 11.72 0.74 -3.09
C TYR A 213 12.67 -0.39 -2.71
N ASP A 214 13.80 -0.48 -3.41
CA ASP A 214 14.91 -1.36 -3.08
C ASP A 214 16.19 -0.55 -2.96
N ASN A 215 16.72 -0.48 -1.74
CA ASN A 215 17.95 0.26 -1.46
C ASN A 215 19.19 -0.61 -1.31
N THR A 216 19.07 -1.93 -1.52
CA THR A 216 20.17 -2.90 -1.30
C THR A 216 21.32 -2.73 -2.28
N LEU A 217 21.02 -2.19 -3.47
CA LEU A 217 22.00 -1.90 -4.52
C LEU A 217 22.85 -0.66 -4.22
N PHE A 218 22.37 0.23 -3.35
CA PHE A 218 23.03 1.51 -3.04
C PHE A 218 23.91 1.41 -1.80
N LYS A 219 25.07 2.09 -1.82
CA LYS A 219 25.98 2.12 -0.66
C LYS A 219 25.34 2.86 0.52
N LYS A 220 25.52 2.34 1.73
CA LYS A 220 25.15 3.04 2.98
C LYS A 220 25.89 4.37 3.18
N GLN A 221 27.09 4.49 2.64
CA GLN A 221 27.86 5.74 2.64
C GLN A 221 28.28 6.05 1.22
N LEU A 222 28.05 7.29 0.80
CA LEU A 222 28.40 7.73 -0.55
C LEU A 222 29.93 7.69 -0.75
N PRO A 223 30.43 6.97 -1.77
CA PRO A 223 31.87 6.85 -2.00
C PRO A 223 32.46 8.22 -2.31
N SER A 224 33.67 8.49 -1.80
CA SER A 224 34.39 9.76 -2.03
C SER A 224 34.98 9.87 -3.44
N THR A 225 35.05 8.77 -4.18
CA THR A 225 35.61 8.68 -5.53
C THR A 225 34.72 7.85 -6.44
N ASN A 226 35.02 7.89 -7.74
CA ASN A 226 34.32 7.09 -8.72
C ASN A 226 34.44 5.60 -8.39
N LYS A 227 33.31 4.89 -8.47
CA LYS A 227 33.23 3.50 -8.07
C LYS A 227 32.25 2.72 -8.93
N VAL A 228 32.56 1.45 -9.16
CA VAL A 228 31.65 0.51 -9.81
C VAL A 228 31.53 -0.71 -8.91
N ASP A 229 30.30 -1.07 -8.56
CA ASP A 229 29.96 -2.29 -7.86
C ASP A 229 29.18 -3.21 -8.80
N LYS A 230 29.55 -4.49 -8.82
CA LYS A 230 28.88 -5.53 -9.60
C LYS A 230 28.17 -6.49 -8.64
N PHE A 231 26.91 -6.77 -8.96
CA PHE A 231 26.06 -7.77 -8.35
C PHE A 231 25.80 -8.88 -9.38
N ASN A 232 25.12 -9.95 -8.98
CA ASN A 232 24.88 -11.10 -9.87
C ASN A 232 24.07 -10.71 -11.11
N ASP A 233 23.11 -9.80 -10.97
CA ASP A 233 22.14 -9.36 -11.98
C ASP A 233 22.20 -7.84 -12.24
N ALA A 234 23.06 -7.10 -11.55
CA ALA A 234 23.07 -5.64 -11.63
C ALA A 234 24.48 -5.05 -11.57
N LYS A 235 24.66 -3.88 -12.19
CA LYS A 235 25.86 -3.06 -12.08
C LYS A 235 25.47 -1.66 -11.62
N VAL A 236 26.08 -1.19 -10.54
CA VAL A 236 25.90 0.18 -10.04
C VAL A 236 27.21 0.94 -10.21
N SER A 237 27.14 2.10 -10.83
CA SER A 237 28.30 2.99 -11.03
C SER A 237 28.04 4.35 -10.43
N TYR A 238 29.02 4.87 -9.69
CA TYR A 238 29.06 6.19 -9.09
C TYR A 238 30.15 6.98 -9.82
N ALA A 239 29.76 8.07 -10.47
CA ALA A 239 30.65 8.94 -11.24
C ALA A 239 30.48 10.38 -10.78
N TRP A 240 31.44 10.85 -9.99
CA TRP A 240 31.59 12.27 -9.66
C TRP A 240 32.03 13.03 -10.91
N GLN A 241 31.26 14.05 -11.25
CA GLN A 241 31.59 14.98 -12.33
C GLN A 241 32.31 16.19 -11.74
N GLU A 242 31.80 16.70 -10.61
CA GLU A 242 32.34 17.81 -9.83
C GLU A 242 32.11 17.52 -8.35
N SER A 243 32.65 18.34 -7.44
CA SER A 243 32.46 18.13 -5.99
C SER A 243 30.99 18.21 -5.54
N ASN A 244 30.15 18.91 -6.29
CA ASN A 244 28.72 19.11 -6.09
C ASN A 244 27.84 18.36 -7.10
N SER A 245 28.42 17.51 -7.95
CA SER A 245 27.68 16.78 -9.00
C SER A 245 28.06 15.31 -9.05
N LEU A 246 27.05 14.44 -8.93
CA LEU A 246 27.19 12.99 -8.92
C LEU A 246 26.19 12.34 -9.86
N LYS A 247 26.68 11.48 -10.74
CA LYS A 247 25.86 10.57 -11.54
C LYS A 247 25.94 9.15 -10.99
N ILE A 248 24.80 8.54 -10.68
CA ILE A 248 24.67 7.13 -10.35
C ILE A 248 23.96 6.43 -11.50
N SER A 249 24.48 5.31 -11.99
CA SER A 249 23.83 4.53 -13.03
C SER A 249 23.70 3.08 -12.58
N VAL A 250 22.47 2.57 -12.62
CA VAL A 250 22.08 1.19 -12.31
C VAL A 250 21.70 0.53 -13.61
N VAL A 251 22.36 -0.58 -13.95
CA VAL A 251 22.03 -1.40 -15.13
C VAL A 251 21.68 -2.79 -14.65
N ARG A 252 20.49 -3.27 -15.02
CA ARG A 252 20.00 -4.63 -14.76
C ARG A 252 19.42 -5.17 -16.06
N ASP A 253 19.98 -6.27 -16.55
CA ASP A 253 19.59 -6.88 -17.83
C ASP A 253 19.51 -5.84 -18.98
N ASN A 254 18.30 -5.51 -19.44
CA ASN A 254 18.02 -4.55 -20.52
C ASN A 254 17.43 -3.21 -20.03
N GLU A 255 17.35 -3.00 -18.72
CA GLU A 255 16.86 -1.77 -18.10
C GLU A 255 18.05 -0.98 -17.53
N SER A 256 18.04 0.34 -17.75
CA SER A 256 19.01 1.22 -17.13
C SER A 256 18.34 2.41 -16.48
N VAL A 257 18.74 2.71 -15.24
CA VAL A 257 18.27 3.87 -14.48
C VAL A 257 19.45 4.74 -14.13
N THR A 258 19.33 6.02 -14.45
CA THR A 258 20.33 7.05 -14.16
C THR A 258 19.76 8.04 -13.15
N PHE A 259 20.52 8.31 -12.10
CA PHE A 259 20.25 9.31 -11.07
C PHE A 259 21.33 10.38 -11.12
N SER A 260 20.98 11.62 -11.46
CA SER A 260 21.93 12.74 -11.58
C SER A 260 21.66 13.76 -10.49
N PHE A 261 22.52 13.79 -9.47
CA PHE A 261 22.48 14.75 -8.37
C PHE A 261 23.28 16.00 -8.71
N ASN A 262 22.71 17.16 -8.40
CA ASN A 262 23.39 18.44 -8.52
C ASN A 262 23.03 19.32 -7.30
N GLU A 263 24.04 19.68 -6.50
CA GLU A 263 23.90 20.54 -5.34
C GLU A 263 24.11 22.01 -5.71
N ASN A 264 23.19 22.86 -5.24
CA ASN A 264 23.26 24.31 -5.34
C ASN A 264 22.97 24.99 -3.98
N SER A 265 22.88 26.31 -3.97
CA SER A 265 22.69 27.10 -2.75
C SER A 265 21.35 26.86 -2.05
N MET A 266 20.33 26.36 -2.75
CA MET A 266 18.98 26.12 -2.21
C MET A 266 18.75 24.66 -1.79
N GLY A 267 19.71 23.76 -2.05
CA GLY A 267 19.59 22.33 -1.79
C GLY A 267 20.12 21.48 -2.94
N THR A 268 19.63 20.25 -3.05
CA THR A 268 20.09 19.29 -4.06
C THR A 268 18.95 18.89 -4.99
N SER A 269 19.15 19.04 -6.30
CA SER A 269 18.26 18.49 -7.32
C SER A 269 18.70 17.09 -7.74
N LEU A 270 17.75 16.23 -8.06
CA LEU A 270 17.96 14.91 -8.62
C LEU A 270 17.16 14.75 -9.91
N GLU A 271 17.84 14.50 -11.03
CA GLU A 271 17.19 14.06 -12.26
C GLU A 271 17.27 12.53 -12.37
N VAL A 272 16.13 11.88 -12.57
CA VAL A 272 16.03 10.43 -12.77
C VAL A 272 15.65 10.17 -14.22
N THR A 273 16.37 9.27 -14.88
CA THR A 273 16.06 8.82 -16.23
C THR A 273 16.04 7.30 -16.23
N GLU A 274 14.89 6.72 -16.59
CA GLU A 274 14.70 5.28 -16.73
C GLU A 274 14.58 4.98 -18.22
N GLU A 275 15.43 4.09 -18.73
CA GLU A 275 15.43 3.65 -20.12
C GLU A 275 15.16 2.13 -20.14
N THR A 276 14.09 1.73 -20.81
CA THR A 276 13.77 0.32 -21.07
C THR A 276 14.04 0.02 -22.55
N GLN A 277 15.00 -0.86 -22.83
CA GLN A 277 15.24 -1.30 -24.21
C GLN A 277 14.30 -2.48 -24.53
N TYR A 278 13.34 -2.24 -25.43
CA TYR A 278 12.48 -3.26 -26.05
C TYR A 278 13.15 -3.94 -27.24
#